data_AF-A0A8S0UB82-F1
#
_entry.id   AF-A0A8S0UB82-F1
#
_cell.length_a   1.000
_cell.length_b   1.000
_cell.length_c   1.000
_cell.angle_alpha   90.00
_cell.angle_beta   90.00
_cell.angle_gamma   90.00
#
_symmetry.space_group_name_H-M   'P 1'
#
loop_
_entity.id
_entity.type
_entity.pdbx_description
1 polymer ?
#
loop_
_entity_poly.entity_id
_entity_poly.type
_entity_poly.pdbx_seq_one_letter_code
_entity_poly.pdbx_strand_id
1 'polypeptide(L)'
;MFDTSISAELVIEEKIDCNDLVNSVQDGRNAFMDKDSGSLTHEAESELKDGLEPQDTQDDRGDPNDPRVRLKRDCVGIMAAFRLKNPSSHHVIIANTHIYWDPEWADVKLAQAKYLLSRLVEFKKIVADKFDCTPSVLVAGDFNSVPGDQVYQYIISGTTSVGAEIAEDLPIPLSSLCAFTRGEPQFTNCTPGFTGTLDYILFSPSDYIKPISYLELPEHESSDVRGGLPNYYHPSDHLPIGAEFEVFQV
;
A
#
# COMPACT_ATOMS: atom_id res chain seq x y z
N MET A 1 21.42 -22.73 -19.25
CA MET A 1 21.18 -21.71 -20.29
C MET A 1 19.88 -21.05 -19.90
N PHE A 2 19.92 -19.94 -19.16
CA PHE A 2 18.70 -19.20 -18.83
C PHE A 2 18.23 -18.56 -20.12
N ASP A 3 17.00 -18.87 -20.53
CA ASP A 3 16.42 -18.32 -21.74
C ASP A 3 16.30 -16.80 -21.60
N THR A 4 17.08 -16.08 -22.40
CA THR A 4 17.10 -14.61 -22.45
C THR A 4 15.90 -14.04 -23.20
N SER A 5 14.89 -14.85 -23.55
CA SER A 5 13.77 -14.44 -24.41
C SER A 5 12.52 -13.94 -23.66
N ILE A 6 12.42 -14.17 -22.35
CA ILE A 6 11.31 -13.63 -21.54
C ILE A 6 11.64 -12.17 -21.20
N SER A 7 11.14 -11.25 -22.01
CA SER A 7 11.29 -9.81 -21.76
C SER A 7 9.94 -9.19 -21.45
N ALA A 8 9.85 -8.38 -20.40
CA ALA A 8 8.68 -7.54 -20.12
C ALA A 8 8.86 -6.18 -20.80
N GLU A 9 7.80 -5.65 -21.41
CA GLU A 9 7.76 -4.32 -22.01
C GLU A 9 6.85 -3.41 -21.21
N LEU A 10 7.38 -2.29 -20.71
CA LEU A 10 6.56 -1.25 -20.09
C LEU A 10 5.64 -0.62 -21.15
N VAL A 11 4.33 -0.65 -20.92
CA VAL A 11 3.34 -0.12 -21.87
C VAL A 11 2.60 1.10 -21.34
N ILE A 12 2.39 1.20 -20.03
CA ILE A 12 1.76 2.34 -19.36
C ILE A 12 2.36 2.48 -17.96
N GLU A 13 2.57 3.70 -17.49
CA GLU A 13 2.96 4.04 -16.13
C GLU A 13 2.06 5.15 -15.60
N GLU A 14 1.74 5.10 -14.31
CA GLU A 14 1.07 6.14 -13.55
C GLU A 14 1.77 6.32 -12.21
N LYS A 15 2.00 7.58 -11.82
CA LYS A 15 2.45 7.95 -10.48
C LYS A 15 1.30 8.64 -9.77
N ILE A 16 1.07 8.26 -8.52
CA ILE A 16 0.06 8.88 -7.65
C ILE A 16 0.76 9.62 -6.51
N ASP A 17 0.22 10.78 -6.12
CA ASP A 17 0.67 11.55 -4.97
C ASP A 17 -0.41 11.45 -3.89
N CYS A 18 -0.04 10.99 -2.69
CA CYS A 18 -1.01 10.87 -1.61
C CYS A 18 -1.57 12.23 -1.19
N ASN A 19 -0.92 13.35 -1.50
CA ASN A 19 -1.44 14.69 -1.29
C ASN A 19 -2.70 15.00 -2.13
N ASP A 20 -3.00 14.23 -3.19
CA ASP A 20 -4.25 14.37 -3.95
C ASP A 20 -5.51 14.10 -3.09
N LEU A 21 -5.35 13.38 -1.97
CA LEU A 21 -6.39 13.24 -0.95
C LEU A 21 -6.81 14.59 -0.35
N VAL A 22 -5.89 15.54 -0.22
CA VAL A 22 -6.18 16.88 0.31
C VAL A 22 -7.11 17.65 -0.62
N ASN A 23 -6.96 17.48 -1.93
CA ASN A 23 -7.83 18.12 -2.94
C ASN A 23 -9.27 17.56 -2.85
N SER A 24 -9.40 16.26 -2.58
CA SER A 24 -10.72 15.62 -2.42
C SER A 24 -11.51 16.17 -1.22
N VAL A 25 -10.81 16.58 -0.15
CA VAL A 25 -11.41 17.26 1.00
C VAL A 25 -11.90 18.66 0.63
N GLN A 26 -11.18 19.40 -0.22
CA GLN A 26 -11.58 20.73 -0.68
C GLN A 26 -12.87 20.70 -1.51
N ASP A 27 -13.04 19.65 -2.32
CA ASP A 27 -14.23 19.45 -3.16
C ASP A 27 -15.45 18.92 -2.38
N GLY A 28 -15.34 18.74 -1.06
CA GLY A 28 -16.42 18.22 -0.20
C GLY A 28 -16.73 16.73 -0.41
N ARG A 29 -15.88 15.99 -1.13
CA ARG A 29 -15.95 14.53 -1.27
C ARG A 29 -15.20 13.87 -0.12
N ASN A 30 -15.86 13.74 1.04
CA ASN A 30 -15.35 12.96 2.17
C ASN A 30 -15.47 11.44 1.92
N ALA A 31 -14.88 10.94 0.84
CA ALA A 31 -15.01 9.53 0.44
C ALA A 31 -14.09 8.57 1.24
N PHE A 32 -13.07 9.09 1.94
CA PHE A 32 -12.00 8.27 2.49
C PHE A 32 -11.87 8.29 4.02
N MET A 33 -12.55 9.21 4.72
CA MET A 33 -12.58 9.24 6.20
C MET A 33 -13.89 8.64 6.70
N ASP A 34 -13.82 7.53 7.43
CA ASP A 34 -14.99 6.93 8.06
C ASP A 34 -15.50 7.85 9.18
N LYS A 35 -16.79 8.20 9.14
CA LYS A 35 -17.47 8.97 10.18
C LYS A 35 -17.79 8.06 11.37
N ASP A 36 -16.79 7.57 12.08
CA ASP A 36 -17.03 6.86 13.34
C ASP A 36 -16.02 7.30 14.42
N SER A 37 -16.26 8.50 14.95
CA SER A 37 -15.87 8.86 16.30
C SER A 37 -16.96 9.77 16.88
N GLY A 38 -17.72 9.24 17.83
CA GLY A 38 -18.85 9.93 18.45
C GLY A 38 -18.44 11.00 19.48
N SER A 39 -19.28 12.05 19.49
CA SER A 39 -19.71 12.87 20.63
C SER A 39 -18.88 14.04 21.20
N LEU A 40 -19.45 15.23 20.97
CA LEU A 40 -19.94 16.25 21.93
C LEU A 40 -19.14 17.56 22.12
N THR A 41 -19.82 18.63 21.66
CA THR A 41 -19.96 20.01 22.21
C THR A 41 -18.69 20.89 22.33
N HIS A 42 -18.68 22.21 22.15
CA HIS A 42 -19.66 23.28 22.34
C HIS A 42 -19.29 24.47 21.42
N GLU A 43 -20.28 25.18 20.89
CA GLU A 43 -20.11 26.55 20.39
C GLU A 43 -19.77 27.50 21.56
N ALA A 44 -18.68 28.26 21.44
CA ALA A 44 -18.47 29.47 22.22
C ALA A 44 -17.65 30.47 21.38
N GLU A 45 -18.17 31.69 21.34
CA GLU A 45 -17.73 32.81 20.52
C GLU A 45 -16.39 33.43 20.95
N SER A 46 -15.83 34.23 20.04
CA SER A 46 -14.50 34.84 20.09
C SER A 46 -14.35 35.93 21.14
N GLU A 47 -13.15 36.07 21.71
CA GLU A 47 -12.61 37.38 22.11
C GLU A 47 -11.10 37.48 21.81
N LEU A 48 -10.74 38.53 21.07
CA LEU A 48 -9.37 38.95 20.74
C LEU A 48 -8.66 39.54 21.97
N LYS A 49 -7.39 39.18 22.18
CA LYS A 49 -6.40 40.08 22.81
C LYS A 49 -5.01 39.96 22.18
N ASP A 50 -4.40 41.13 22.15
CA ASP A 50 -3.30 41.61 21.32
C ASP A 50 -1.95 41.55 22.06
N GLY A 51 -0.86 41.28 21.32
CA GLY A 51 0.52 41.65 21.65
C GLY A 51 1.44 40.64 22.39
N LEU A 52 2.47 40.11 21.70
CA LEU A 52 3.90 40.48 21.81
C LEU A 52 4.89 39.39 21.31
N GLU A 53 5.72 39.82 20.36
CA GLU A 53 7.05 39.37 19.88
C GLU A 53 7.30 37.97 19.26
N PRO A 54 8.05 37.89 18.13
CA PRO A 54 8.29 36.63 17.42
C PRO A 54 9.49 35.88 18.00
N GLN A 55 9.24 34.74 18.62
CA GLN A 55 10.24 33.67 18.75
C GLN A 55 10.12 32.76 17.54
N ASP A 56 11.15 32.80 16.70
CA ASP A 56 11.35 31.86 15.62
C ASP A 56 11.69 30.45 16.18
N THR A 57 11.33 29.42 15.42
CA THR A 57 11.40 27.97 15.71
C THR A 57 10.29 27.33 16.56
N GLN A 58 9.05 27.42 16.08
CA GLN A 58 8.16 26.24 16.07
C GLN A 58 7.80 26.00 14.61
N ASP A 59 8.17 24.82 14.10
CA ASP A 59 7.80 24.32 12.78
C ASP A 59 6.26 24.38 12.71
N ASP A 60 5.70 25.41 12.06
CA ASP A 60 4.25 25.63 11.97
C ASP A 60 3.66 24.59 11.02
N ARG A 61 3.58 23.36 11.51
CA ARG A 61 3.06 22.20 10.79
C ARG A 61 1.53 22.25 10.67
N GLY A 62 0.88 23.33 11.13
CA GLY A 62 -0.57 23.46 11.19
C GLY A 62 -1.20 22.58 12.27
N ASP A 63 -2.52 22.72 12.45
CA ASP A 63 -3.29 21.90 13.38
C ASP A 63 -3.42 20.46 12.84
N PRO A 64 -2.87 19.41 13.51
CA PRO A 64 -2.98 18.02 13.06
C PRO A 64 -4.41 17.47 13.11
N ASN A 65 -5.36 18.18 13.73
CA ASN A 65 -6.79 17.86 13.67
C ASN A 65 -7.46 18.41 12.41
N ASP A 66 -6.83 19.35 11.69
CA ASP A 66 -7.30 19.78 10.37
C ASP A 66 -7.01 18.67 9.35
N PRO A 67 -8.03 18.07 8.71
CA PRO A 67 -7.83 17.00 7.73
C PRO A 67 -6.88 17.37 6.59
N ARG A 68 -6.77 18.66 6.24
CA ARG A 68 -5.87 19.15 5.18
C ARG A 68 -4.41 19.08 5.60
N VAL A 69 -4.13 19.37 6.86
CA VAL A 69 -2.80 19.24 7.46
C VAL A 69 -2.49 17.77 7.73
N ARG A 70 -3.51 17.03 8.19
CA ARG A 70 -3.39 15.63 8.57
C ARG A 70 -3.06 14.73 7.37
N LEU A 71 -3.78 14.88 6.27
CA LEU A 71 -3.59 14.05 5.07
C LEU A 71 -2.40 14.46 4.20
N LYS A 72 -1.87 15.67 4.37
CA LYS A 72 -0.77 16.19 3.55
C LYS A 72 0.54 15.48 3.88
N ARG A 73 0.84 14.37 3.21
CA ARG A 73 2.05 13.57 3.39
C ARG A 73 2.63 13.27 2.02
N ASP A 74 3.94 13.49 1.86
CA ASP A 74 4.66 13.31 0.59
C ASP A 74 4.90 11.84 0.23
N CYS A 75 4.01 10.95 0.66
CA CYS A 75 3.95 9.55 0.25
C CYS A 75 3.48 9.49 -1.21
N VAL A 76 4.03 8.53 -1.95
CA VAL A 76 3.73 8.33 -3.36
C VAL A 76 3.51 6.85 -3.66
N GLY A 77 2.71 6.59 -4.68
CA GLY A 77 2.61 5.27 -5.29
C GLY A 77 3.01 5.33 -6.76
N ILE A 78 3.47 4.21 -7.28
CA ILE A 78 3.74 4.04 -8.71
C ILE A 78 3.08 2.76 -9.19
N MET A 79 2.46 2.81 -10.37
CA MET A 79 1.83 1.69 -11.03
C MET A 79 2.32 1.62 -12.46
N ALA A 80 2.66 0.42 -12.91
CA ALA A 80 3.14 0.20 -14.26
C ALA A 80 2.51 -1.08 -14.82
N ALA A 81 2.02 -0.99 -16.05
CA ALA A 81 1.56 -2.13 -16.82
C ALA A 81 2.69 -2.61 -17.73
N PHE A 82 2.95 -3.91 -17.68
CA PHE A 82 3.95 -4.58 -18.50
C PHE A 82 3.28 -5.61 -19.39
N ARG A 83 3.69 -5.65 -20.66
CA ARG A 83 3.36 -6.75 -21.58
C ARG A 83 4.49 -7.78 -21.56
N LEU A 84 4.19 -9.01 -21.17
CA LEU A 84 5.16 -10.11 -21.19
C LEU A 84 5.34 -10.61 -22.63
N LYS A 85 6.57 -10.48 -23.17
CA LYS A 85 6.87 -10.98 -24.52
C LYS A 85 7.13 -12.48 -24.47
N ASN A 86 6.34 -13.22 -25.25
CA ASN A 86 6.38 -14.68 -25.40
C ASN A 86 6.23 -15.45 -24.07
N PRO A 87 5.43 -16.52 -24.00
CA PRO A 87 4.48 -16.99 -25.00
C PRO A 87 3.08 -16.35 -24.92
N SER A 88 2.73 -15.63 -23.84
CA SER A 88 1.32 -15.24 -23.58
C SER A 88 0.91 -13.84 -24.05
N SER A 89 1.85 -12.92 -24.34
CA SER A 89 1.53 -11.47 -24.49
C SER A 89 0.69 -10.91 -23.33
N HIS A 90 0.70 -11.58 -22.18
CA HIS A 90 -0.14 -11.27 -21.04
C HIS A 90 0.29 -9.96 -20.40
N HIS A 91 -0.69 -9.20 -19.90
CA HIS A 91 -0.43 -7.94 -19.23
C HIS A 91 -0.42 -8.13 -17.72
N VAL A 92 0.61 -7.61 -17.07
CA VAL A 92 0.74 -7.61 -15.62
C VAL A 92 0.89 -6.16 -15.17
N ILE A 93 0.01 -5.74 -14.27
CA ILE A 93 0.10 -4.48 -13.55
C ILE A 93 0.89 -4.74 -12.27
N ILE A 94 1.93 -3.93 -12.06
CA ILE A 94 2.72 -3.90 -10.83
C ILE A 94 2.53 -2.53 -10.21
N ALA A 95 2.05 -2.50 -8.98
CA ALA A 95 1.98 -1.32 -8.14
C ALA A 95 3.02 -1.41 -7.03
N ASN A 96 3.61 -0.27 -6.65
CA ASN A 96 4.51 -0.16 -5.50
C ASN A 96 4.22 1.12 -4.71
N THR A 97 4.27 1.06 -3.39
CA THR A 97 4.02 2.21 -2.51
C THR A 97 4.90 2.18 -1.26
N HIS A 98 4.99 3.31 -0.58
CA HIS A 98 5.47 3.42 0.79
C HIS A 98 4.49 4.33 1.57
N ILE A 99 3.65 3.73 2.40
CA ILE A 99 2.61 4.42 3.18
C ILE A 99 3.22 5.10 4.42
N TYR A 100 2.59 6.17 4.89
CA TYR A 100 3.05 6.94 6.04
C TYR A 100 3.39 6.06 7.26
N TRP A 101 4.45 6.40 7.98
CA TRP A 101 5.07 5.51 8.96
C TRP A 101 4.48 5.60 10.38
N ASP A 102 3.90 6.75 10.73
CA ASP A 102 3.55 7.06 12.12
C ASP A 102 2.44 6.12 12.64
N PRO A 103 2.69 5.34 13.71
CA PRO A 103 1.70 4.41 14.26
C PRO A 103 0.47 5.11 14.86
N GLU A 104 0.57 6.37 15.28
CA GLU A 104 -0.56 7.14 15.83
C GLU A 104 -1.51 7.66 14.74
N TRP A 105 -1.16 7.46 13.47
CA TRP A 105 -1.84 8.04 12.29
C TRP A 105 -2.46 6.94 11.40
N ALA A 106 -3.07 5.95 12.03
CA ALA A 106 -3.70 4.82 11.36
C ALA A 106 -4.77 5.24 10.32
N ASP A 107 -5.49 6.33 10.58
CA ASP A 107 -6.48 6.89 9.65
C ASP A 107 -5.85 7.47 8.39
N VAL A 108 -4.68 8.12 8.49
CA VAL A 108 -3.93 8.60 7.33
C VAL A 108 -3.39 7.43 6.51
N LYS A 109 -2.84 6.42 7.18
CA LYS A 109 -2.39 5.18 6.52
C LYS A 109 -3.53 4.49 5.77
N LEU A 110 -4.70 4.41 6.41
CA LEU A 110 -5.90 3.85 5.81
C LEU A 110 -6.40 4.68 4.62
N ALA A 111 -6.42 6.01 4.72
CA ALA A 111 -6.81 6.89 3.62
C ALA A 111 -5.87 6.72 2.41
N GLN A 112 -4.56 6.61 2.64
CA GLN A 112 -3.56 6.34 1.60
C GLN A 112 -3.77 4.97 0.95
N ALA A 113 -4.05 3.93 1.73
CA ALA A 113 -4.35 2.60 1.20
C ALA A 113 -5.66 2.58 0.38
N LYS A 114 -6.72 3.23 0.87
CA LYS A 114 -8.00 3.41 0.13
C LYS A 114 -7.77 4.13 -1.20
N TYR A 115 -6.98 5.21 -1.18
CA TYR A 115 -6.64 5.95 -2.38
C TYR A 115 -5.84 5.12 -3.38
N LEU A 116 -4.79 4.42 -2.93
CA LEU A 116 -4.00 3.52 -3.77
C LEU A 116 -4.88 2.47 -4.47
N LEU A 117 -5.77 1.79 -3.74
CA LEU A 117 -6.63 0.75 -4.32
C LEU A 117 -7.69 1.33 -5.27
N SER A 118 -8.24 2.50 -4.98
CA SER A 118 -9.14 3.21 -5.90
C SER A 118 -8.43 3.56 -7.20
N ARG A 119 -7.22 4.14 -7.13
CA ARG A 119 -6.40 4.42 -8.31
C ARG A 119 -6.02 3.16 -9.08
N LEU A 120 -5.75 2.06 -8.38
CA LEU A 120 -5.43 0.77 -9.00
C LEU A 120 -6.62 0.17 -9.75
N VAL A 121 -7.85 0.32 -9.24
CA VAL A 121 -9.09 -0.08 -9.95
C VAL A 121 -9.22 0.69 -11.26
N GLU A 122 -9.05 2.01 -11.22
CA GLU A 122 -9.10 2.86 -12.41
C GLU A 122 -7.98 2.52 -13.41
N PHE A 123 -6.75 2.37 -12.93
CA PHE A 123 -5.60 2.02 -13.76
C PHE A 123 -5.80 0.65 -14.43
N LYS A 124 -6.30 -0.34 -13.68
CA LYS A 124 -6.64 -1.66 -14.23
C LYS A 124 -7.65 -1.56 -15.37
N LYS A 125 -8.68 -0.72 -15.23
CA LYS A 125 -9.68 -0.48 -16.28
C LYS A 125 -9.05 0.18 -17.51
N ILE A 126 -8.21 1.21 -17.33
CA ILE A 126 -7.49 1.86 -18.44
C ILE A 126 -6.64 0.87 -19.22
N VAL A 127 -5.91 0.00 -18.53
CA VAL A 127 -5.07 -1.04 -19.15
C VAL A 127 -5.93 -2.07 -19.89
N ALA A 128 -7.01 -2.55 -19.25
CA ALA A 128 -7.94 -3.51 -19.84
C ALA A 128 -8.57 -2.97 -21.12
N ASP A 129 -9.12 -1.75 -21.08
CA ASP A 129 -9.80 -1.11 -22.22
C ASP A 129 -8.82 -0.80 -23.37
N LYS A 130 -7.60 -0.37 -23.05
CA LYS A 130 -6.61 0.03 -24.07
C LYS A 130 -5.98 -1.15 -24.81
N PHE A 131 -5.82 -2.29 -24.15
CA PHE A 131 -5.17 -3.48 -24.71
C PHE A 131 -6.12 -4.65 -24.96
N ASP A 132 -7.42 -4.47 -24.72
CA ASP A 132 -8.46 -5.51 -24.84
C ASP A 132 -8.04 -6.80 -24.11
N CYS A 133 -7.70 -6.65 -22.82
CA CYS A 133 -7.13 -7.72 -22.03
C CYS A 133 -7.66 -7.75 -20.60
N THR A 134 -7.40 -8.85 -19.89
CA THR A 134 -7.63 -8.95 -18.44
C THR A 134 -6.26 -8.97 -17.73
N PRO A 135 -5.73 -7.83 -17.29
CA PRO A 135 -4.40 -7.80 -16.69
C PRO A 135 -4.38 -8.45 -15.31
N SER A 136 -3.33 -9.21 -15.02
CA SER A 136 -3.00 -9.64 -13.66
C SER A 136 -2.51 -8.45 -12.84
N VAL A 137 -2.74 -8.48 -11.52
CA VAL A 137 -2.38 -7.37 -10.62
C VAL A 137 -1.49 -7.88 -9.51
N LEU A 138 -0.34 -7.23 -9.34
CA LEU A 138 0.59 -7.37 -8.23
C LEU A 138 0.75 -6.01 -7.56
N VAL A 139 0.75 -5.98 -6.22
CA VAL A 139 1.01 -4.77 -5.43
C VAL A 139 2.09 -5.12 -4.41
N ALA A 140 3.19 -4.39 -4.42
CA ALA A 140 4.24 -4.50 -3.42
C ALA A 140 4.37 -3.20 -2.63
N GLY A 141 5.08 -3.24 -1.51
CA GLY A 141 5.47 -2.03 -0.80
C GLY A 141 5.61 -2.21 0.69
N ASP A 142 6.06 -1.13 1.32
CA ASP A 142 6.02 -0.95 2.76
C ASP A 142 4.71 -0.24 3.12
N PHE A 143 3.84 -0.97 3.82
CA PHE A 143 2.53 -0.47 4.22
C PHE A 143 2.55 0.14 5.63
N ASN A 144 3.67 0.07 6.36
CA ASN A 144 3.80 0.50 7.74
C ASN A 144 2.63 0.03 8.63
N SER A 145 2.17 -1.20 8.35
CA SER A 145 0.94 -1.78 8.88
C SER A 145 1.15 -3.28 9.09
N VAL A 146 0.79 -3.78 10.28
CA VAL A 146 1.03 -5.17 10.68
C VAL A 146 -0.13 -6.09 10.30
N PRO A 147 0.10 -7.41 10.14
CA PRO A 147 -0.98 -8.32 9.84
C PRO A 147 -2.12 -8.22 10.86
N GLY A 148 -3.33 -8.02 10.36
CA GLY A 148 -4.55 -7.92 11.16
C GLY A 148 -4.97 -6.51 11.56
N ASP A 149 -4.16 -5.47 11.31
CA ASP A 149 -4.59 -4.09 11.53
C ASP A 149 -5.61 -3.60 10.48
N GLN A 150 -6.17 -2.41 10.68
CA GLN A 150 -7.22 -1.86 9.81
C GLN A 150 -6.77 -1.67 8.35
N VAL A 151 -5.51 -1.29 8.13
CA VAL A 151 -4.96 -1.06 6.80
C VAL A 151 -4.80 -2.39 6.08
N TYR A 152 -4.19 -3.37 6.75
CA TYR A 152 -4.03 -4.73 6.25
C TYR A 152 -5.40 -5.35 5.91
N GLN A 153 -6.35 -5.30 6.84
CA GLN A 153 -7.71 -5.85 6.65
C GLN A 153 -8.43 -5.19 5.47
N TYR A 154 -8.31 -3.87 5.32
CA TYR A 154 -8.89 -3.18 4.18
C TYR A 154 -8.27 -3.65 2.86
N ILE A 155 -6.94 -3.79 2.80
CA ILE A 155 -6.23 -4.22 1.59
C ILE A 155 -6.69 -5.60 1.12
N ILE A 156 -6.88 -6.55 2.03
CA ILE A 156 -7.31 -7.91 1.69
C ILE A 156 -8.84 -8.08 1.63
N SER A 157 -9.61 -7.05 1.98
CA SER A 157 -11.07 -7.14 2.17
C SER A 157 -11.83 -7.64 0.94
N GLY A 158 -11.38 -7.30 -0.27
CA GLY A 158 -11.99 -7.75 -1.53
C GLY A 158 -12.01 -9.28 -1.70
N THR A 159 -11.19 -10.02 -0.96
CA THR A 159 -11.22 -11.49 -0.95
C THR A 159 -12.26 -12.08 0.01
N THR A 160 -12.72 -11.31 0.99
CA THR A 160 -13.64 -11.74 2.05
C THR A 160 -15.11 -11.49 1.72
N SER A 161 -15.40 -10.73 0.68
CA SER A 161 -16.75 -10.42 0.20
C SER A 161 -17.38 -11.60 -0.56
N VAL A 162 -17.52 -12.75 0.11
CA VAL A 162 -18.35 -13.86 -0.34
C VAL A 162 -19.77 -13.58 0.14
N GLY A 163 -20.60 -12.96 -0.73
CA GLY A 163 -22.06 -12.94 -0.56
C GLY A 163 -22.74 -11.57 -0.34
N ALA A 164 -22.05 -10.44 -0.50
CA ALA A 164 -22.72 -9.14 -0.59
C ALA A 164 -22.82 -8.71 -2.05
N GLU A 165 -23.96 -8.13 -2.43
CA GLU A 165 -24.29 -7.64 -3.77
C GLU A 165 -23.10 -6.88 -4.37
N ILE A 166 -22.76 -7.17 -5.64
CA ILE A 166 -21.61 -6.59 -6.35
C ILE A 166 -21.83 -5.09 -6.44
N ALA A 167 -21.29 -4.34 -5.48
CA ALA A 167 -21.09 -2.92 -5.62
C ALA A 167 -19.88 -2.73 -6.55
N GLU A 168 -20.02 -1.92 -7.60
CA GLU A 168 -18.91 -1.61 -8.52
C GLU A 168 -17.72 -0.89 -7.84
N ASP A 169 -17.86 -0.51 -6.57
CA ASP A 169 -16.86 0.19 -5.75
C ASP A 169 -16.03 -0.72 -4.82
N LEU A 170 -16.18 -2.06 -4.90
CA LEU A 170 -15.34 -2.96 -4.11
C LEU A 170 -13.87 -2.92 -4.59
N PRO A 171 -12.89 -2.86 -3.66
CA PRO A 171 -11.48 -2.89 -4.03
C PRO A 171 -11.15 -4.19 -4.78
N ILE A 172 -10.12 -4.13 -5.62
CA ILE A 172 -9.59 -5.32 -6.30
C ILE A 172 -9.34 -6.41 -5.23
N PRO A 173 -9.82 -7.65 -5.43
CA PRO A 173 -9.55 -8.73 -4.48
C PRO A 173 -8.04 -9.01 -4.49
N LEU A 174 -7.37 -8.65 -3.40
CA LEU A 174 -5.94 -8.87 -3.18
C LEU A 174 -5.73 -9.87 -2.06
N SER A 175 -4.81 -10.80 -2.27
CA SER A 175 -4.31 -11.73 -1.26
C SER A 175 -2.85 -11.46 -0.99
N SER A 176 -2.45 -11.50 0.29
CA SER A 176 -1.04 -11.56 0.63
C SER A 176 -0.45 -12.90 0.21
N LEU A 177 0.69 -12.84 -0.48
CA LEU A 177 1.47 -14.00 -0.92
C LEU A 177 1.83 -14.91 0.25
N CYS A 178 2.36 -14.34 1.33
CA CYS A 178 2.81 -15.09 2.50
C CYS A 178 1.61 -15.71 3.23
N ALA A 179 0.56 -14.91 3.48
CA ALA A 179 -0.68 -15.41 4.09
C ALA A 179 -1.34 -16.54 3.27
N PHE A 180 -1.33 -16.44 1.94
CA PHE A 180 -1.91 -17.44 1.03
C PHE A 180 -1.13 -18.77 1.04
N THR A 181 0.18 -18.75 1.31
CA THR A 181 1.05 -19.93 1.18
C THR A 181 1.37 -20.62 2.50
N ARG A 182 1.75 -19.86 3.54
CA ARG A 182 2.22 -20.40 4.84
C ARG A 182 1.84 -19.59 6.08
N GLY A 183 1.25 -18.41 5.89
CA GLY A 183 1.10 -17.39 6.93
C GLY A 183 2.10 -16.25 6.76
N GLU A 184 1.78 -15.09 7.34
CA GLU A 184 2.67 -13.93 7.32
C GLU A 184 3.97 -14.22 8.09
N PRO A 185 5.13 -13.68 7.64
CA PRO A 185 6.37 -13.80 8.40
C PRO A 185 6.24 -13.11 9.76
N GLN A 186 7.14 -13.45 10.69
CA GLN A 186 7.20 -12.77 11.99
C GLN A 186 7.62 -11.31 11.83
N PHE A 187 8.52 -11.04 10.89
CA PHE A 187 8.98 -9.69 10.60
C PHE A 187 9.52 -9.55 9.18
N THR A 188 9.43 -8.32 8.70
CA THR A 188 10.16 -7.82 7.53
C THR A 188 11.02 -6.63 7.92
N ASN A 189 10.63 -5.85 8.94
CA ASN A 189 11.47 -4.87 9.64
C ASN A 189 11.95 -5.42 10.98
N CYS A 190 13.23 -5.25 11.30
CA CYS A 190 13.79 -5.67 12.60
C CYS A 190 14.75 -4.63 13.16
N THR A 191 14.28 -3.82 14.10
CA THR A 191 15.08 -2.84 14.84
C THR A 191 14.92 -3.04 16.35
N PRO A 192 15.78 -2.45 17.19
CA PRO A 192 15.62 -2.53 18.65
C PRO A 192 14.30 -1.96 19.19
N GLY A 193 13.68 -1.01 18.47
CA GLY A 193 12.44 -0.34 18.89
C GLY A 193 11.17 -0.97 18.32
N PHE A 194 11.27 -1.64 17.17
CA PHE A 194 10.15 -2.28 16.50
C PHE A 194 10.64 -3.48 15.69
N THR A 195 9.95 -4.61 15.79
CA THR A 195 10.16 -5.79 14.95
C THR A 195 8.80 -6.32 14.54
N GLY A 196 8.54 -6.40 13.24
CA GLY A 196 7.23 -6.79 12.72
C GLY A 196 7.18 -6.79 11.19
N THR A 197 6.09 -7.35 10.67
CA THR A 197 5.84 -7.45 9.22
C THR A 197 5.14 -6.19 8.75
N LEU A 198 5.81 -5.43 7.89
CA LEU A 198 5.32 -4.17 7.31
C LEU A 198 5.29 -4.22 5.78
N ASP A 199 6.07 -5.13 5.19
CA ASP A 199 6.27 -5.24 3.75
C ASP A 199 5.46 -6.42 3.20
N TYR A 200 4.74 -6.20 2.10
CA TYR A 200 3.88 -7.22 1.50
C TYR A 200 4.08 -7.31 -0.01
N ILE A 201 4.00 -8.53 -0.53
CA ILE A 201 3.68 -8.80 -1.93
C ILE A 201 2.25 -9.31 -1.97
N LEU A 202 1.38 -8.52 -2.55
CA LEU A 202 -0.05 -8.79 -2.73
C LEU A 202 -0.30 -9.12 -4.20
N PHE A 203 -1.23 -10.03 -4.46
CA PHE A 203 -1.65 -10.36 -5.81
C PHE A 203 -3.16 -10.55 -5.89
N SER A 204 -3.73 -10.31 -7.06
CA SER A 204 -5.13 -10.64 -7.32
C SER A 204 -5.24 -12.08 -7.85
N PRO A 205 -5.82 -13.03 -7.09
CA PRO A 205 -5.93 -14.41 -7.53
C PRO A 205 -6.74 -14.53 -8.82
N SER A 206 -6.23 -15.29 -9.79
CA SER A 206 -6.90 -15.57 -11.06
C SER A 206 -6.34 -16.84 -11.70
N ASP A 207 -6.97 -17.29 -12.78
CA ASP A 207 -6.46 -18.43 -13.57
C ASP A 207 -5.18 -18.10 -14.36
N TYR A 208 -4.83 -16.81 -14.48
CA TYR A 208 -3.73 -16.33 -15.32
C TYR A 208 -2.40 -16.19 -14.58
N ILE A 209 -2.41 -16.12 -13.25
CA ILE A 209 -1.19 -15.95 -12.45
C ILE A 209 -1.30 -16.70 -11.13
N LYS A 210 -0.26 -17.48 -10.79
CA LYS A 210 -0.19 -18.18 -9.51
C LYS A 210 1.20 -18.03 -8.89
N PRO A 211 1.29 -17.81 -7.58
CA PRO A 211 2.58 -17.89 -6.90
C PRO A 211 3.07 -19.33 -6.87
N ILE A 212 4.35 -19.53 -7.20
CA ILE A 212 4.99 -20.86 -7.19
C ILE A 212 6.07 -20.98 -6.12
N SER A 213 6.73 -19.88 -5.76
CA SER A 213 7.73 -19.84 -4.71
C SER A 213 7.87 -18.43 -4.13
N TYR A 214 8.58 -18.31 -3.02
CA TYR A 214 8.89 -17.05 -2.36
C TYR A 214 10.29 -17.09 -1.73
N LEU A 215 10.82 -15.93 -1.41
CA LEU A 215 12.08 -15.80 -0.69
C LEU A 215 11.86 -16.12 0.80
N GLU A 216 12.62 -17.08 1.33
CA GLU A 216 12.61 -17.39 2.76
C GLU A 216 13.31 -16.29 3.56
N LEU A 217 12.68 -15.86 4.65
CA LEU A 217 13.24 -14.86 5.56
C LEU A 217 13.88 -15.55 6.77
N PRO A 218 14.95 -14.98 7.36
CA PRO A 218 15.53 -15.50 8.60
C PRO A 218 14.51 -15.57 9.74
N GLU A 219 14.64 -16.60 10.58
CA GLU A 219 13.91 -16.66 11.86
C GLU A 219 14.47 -15.65 12.86
N HIS A 220 13.66 -15.24 13.83
CA HIS A 220 14.04 -14.26 14.87
C HIS A 220 15.31 -14.64 15.64
N GLU A 221 15.55 -15.94 15.84
CA GLU A 221 16.71 -16.45 16.57
C GLU A 221 17.97 -16.61 15.72
N SER A 222 17.90 -16.33 14.41
CA SER A 222 19.04 -16.40 13.51
C SER A 222 20.15 -15.44 13.95
N SER A 223 21.40 -15.89 13.85
CA SER A 223 22.58 -15.04 14.09
C SER A 223 22.63 -13.83 13.18
N ASP A 224 21.96 -13.91 12.02
CA ASP A 224 22.05 -12.92 10.95
C ASP A 224 21.21 -11.66 11.25
N VAL A 225 20.22 -11.77 12.13
CA VAL A 225 19.34 -10.66 12.56
C VAL A 225 19.46 -10.36 14.05
N ARG A 226 20.22 -11.19 14.79
CA ARG A 226 20.44 -11.01 16.23
C ARG A 226 21.05 -9.64 16.52
N GLY A 227 20.36 -8.87 17.37
CA GLY A 227 20.75 -7.51 17.74
C GLY A 227 20.12 -6.41 16.87
N GLY A 228 19.32 -6.79 15.87
CA GLY A 228 18.61 -5.89 14.97
C GLY A 228 19.37 -5.60 13.68
N LEU A 229 18.69 -4.84 12.82
CA LEU A 229 19.12 -4.38 11.52
C LEU A 229 19.19 -2.84 11.50
N PRO A 230 19.99 -2.22 10.59
CA PRO A 230 20.96 -2.86 9.69
C PRO A 230 22.17 -3.42 10.45
N ASN A 231 22.90 -4.33 9.83
CA ASN A 231 24.11 -4.92 10.38
C ASN A 231 25.14 -5.31 9.29
N TYR A 232 26.15 -6.10 9.64
CA TYR A 232 27.21 -6.51 8.71
C TYR A 232 26.71 -7.34 7.52
N TYR A 233 25.66 -8.16 7.71
CA TYR A 233 25.09 -9.02 6.69
C TYR A 233 23.95 -8.36 5.90
N HIS A 234 23.20 -7.47 6.55
CA HIS A 234 22.02 -6.81 6.00
C HIS A 234 22.17 -5.28 6.02
N PRO A 235 22.23 -4.61 4.86
CA PRO A 235 22.49 -3.17 4.79
C PRO A 235 21.25 -2.28 5.03
N SER A 236 20.09 -2.88 5.29
CA SER A 236 18.79 -2.24 5.49
C SER A 236 18.18 -2.74 6.80
N ASP A 237 17.35 -1.93 7.44
CA ASP A 237 16.52 -2.33 8.59
C ASP A 237 15.32 -3.20 8.20
N HIS A 238 14.97 -3.19 6.90
CA HIS A 238 14.03 -4.12 6.28
C HIS A 238 14.77 -5.25 5.52
N LEU A 239 14.20 -6.45 5.59
CA LEU A 239 14.59 -7.61 4.81
C LEU A 239 13.92 -7.59 3.43
N PRO A 240 14.63 -7.97 2.35
CA PRO A 240 14.01 -8.08 1.04
C PRO A 240 12.98 -9.21 1.04
N ILE A 241 11.81 -8.94 0.47
CA ILE A 241 10.81 -9.96 0.14
C ILE A 241 10.83 -10.25 -1.36
N GLY A 242 10.55 -11.48 -1.74
CA GLY A 242 10.65 -11.93 -3.13
C GLY A 242 9.69 -13.08 -3.42
N ALA A 243 9.32 -13.21 -4.69
CA ALA A 243 8.34 -14.18 -5.15
C ALA A 243 8.60 -14.60 -6.59
N GLU A 244 8.31 -15.86 -6.89
CA GLU A 244 8.17 -16.34 -8.26
C GLU A 244 6.70 -16.60 -8.56
N PHE A 245 6.26 -16.11 -9.71
CA PHE A 245 4.92 -16.34 -10.21
C PHE A 245 4.99 -17.08 -11.54
N GLU A 246 4.12 -18.07 -11.70
CA GLU A 246 3.83 -18.69 -12.98
C GLU A 246 2.66 -17.93 -13.64
N VAL A 247 2.85 -17.53 -14.90
CA VAL A 247 1.84 -16.87 -15.71
C VAL A 247 1.35 -17.85 -16.77
N PHE A 248 0.04 -18.13 -16.76
CA PHE A 248 -0.59 -19.06 -17.68
C PHE A 248 -1.00 -18.36 -18.98
N GLN A 249 -0.92 -19.08 -20.09
CA GLN A 249 -1.43 -18.62 -21.37
C GLN A 249 -2.95 -18.71 -21.39
N VAL A 250 -3.59 -17.75 -22.05
CA VAL A 250 -5.00 -17.80 -22.45
C VAL A 250 -5.10 -18.39 -23.85
#